data_AF-A0A1X7SIE5-F1
#
_entry.id   AF-A0A1X7SIE5-F1
#
_cell.length_a   1.000
_cell.length_b   1.000
_cell.length_c   1.000
_cell.angle_alpha   90.00
_cell.angle_beta   90.00
_cell.angle_gamma   90.00
#
_symmetry.space_group_name_H-M   'P 1'
#
loop_
_entity.id
_entity.type
_entity.pdbx_description
1 polymer ?
#
loop_
_entity_poly.entity_id
_entity_poly.type
_entity_poly.pdbx_seq_one_letter_code
_entity_poly.pdbx_strand_id
1 'polypeptide(L)'
;MRYGSNGIMNTAPVCYTQNTTESLEIARKHYATSLKLKPSNLRSLYGLYQTAVSLGRHLKKKEAKVRNDNIAQWCMSQLLETYQENCNMEQLKVLENFLKPPSK
;
A
#
# COMPACT_ATOMS: atom_id res chain seq x y z
N MET A 1 -8.53 -29.20 -6.74
CA MET A 1 -8.73 -27.78 -6.35
C MET A 1 -9.77 -27.18 -7.27
N ARG A 2 -10.98 -26.93 -6.77
CA ARG A 2 -12.12 -26.46 -7.58
C ARG A 2 -12.01 -24.95 -7.82
N TYR A 3 -11.73 -24.56 -9.06
CA TYR A 3 -12.04 -23.23 -9.56
C TYR A 3 -13.55 -23.16 -9.79
N GLY A 4 -14.30 -22.69 -8.78
CA GLY A 4 -15.74 -22.47 -8.87
C GLY A 4 -16.03 -21.01 -9.19
N SER A 5 -16.47 -20.74 -10.42
CA SER A 5 -17.52 -19.78 -10.83
C SER A 5 -17.62 -18.38 -10.18
N ASN A 6 -16.55 -17.81 -9.63
CA ASN A 6 -16.42 -16.40 -9.19
C ASN A 6 -15.03 -15.85 -9.62
N GLY A 7 -14.62 -16.20 -10.84
CA GLY A 7 -13.23 -16.50 -11.21
C GLY A 7 -12.22 -15.36 -11.34
N ILE A 8 -12.49 -14.13 -10.93
CA ILE A 8 -11.48 -13.06 -10.95
C ILE A 8 -11.73 -12.12 -9.76
N MET A 9 -10.67 -11.74 -9.04
CA MET A 9 -10.55 -10.48 -8.27
C MET A 9 -10.74 -10.44 -6.74
N ASN A 10 -10.37 -11.47 -5.96
CA ASN A 10 -10.28 -11.35 -4.48
C ASN A 10 -8.83 -11.25 -3.95
N THR A 11 -7.86 -10.89 -4.80
CA THR A 11 -6.51 -10.58 -4.32
C THR A 11 -6.40 -9.08 -4.04
N ALA A 12 -5.70 -8.70 -2.97
CA ALA A 12 -5.58 -7.30 -2.56
C ALA A 12 -5.15 -6.34 -3.69
N PRO A 13 -4.21 -6.69 -4.58
CA PRO A 13 -3.85 -5.83 -5.71
C PRO A 13 -5.01 -5.63 -6.69
N VAL A 14 -5.80 -6.67 -6.95
CA VAL A 14 -6.88 -6.60 -7.94
C VAL A 14 -8.09 -5.83 -7.39
N CYS A 15 -8.40 -5.98 -6.10
CA CYS A 15 -9.41 -5.14 -5.48
C CYS A 15 -8.96 -3.66 -5.41
N TYR A 16 -7.65 -3.41 -5.23
CA TYR A 16 -7.10 -2.06 -5.28
C TYR A 16 -7.24 -1.43 -6.67
N THR A 17 -6.95 -2.16 -7.76
CA THR A 17 -7.04 -1.61 -9.13
C THR A 17 -8.47 -1.29 -9.56
N GLN A 18 -9.47 -1.98 -9.02
CA GLN A 18 -10.88 -1.64 -9.25
C GLN A 18 -11.26 -0.25 -8.71
N ASN A 19 -10.55 0.25 -7.69
CA ASN A 19 -10.66 1.60 -7.14
C ASN A 19 -12.09 2.06 -6.77
N THR A 20 -12.97 1.11 -6.42
CA THR A 20 -14.27 1.41 -5.81
C THR A 20 -14.13 1.43 -4.29
N THR A 21 -15.02 2.11 -3.57
CA THR A 21 -14.94 2.13 -2.10
C THR A 21 -14.96 0.73 -1.50
N GLU A 22 -15.85 -0.14 -1.97
CA GLU A 22 -15.98 -1.52 -1.49
C GLU A 22 -14.73 -2.35 -1.81
N SER A 23 -14.21 -2.25 -3.03
CA SER A 23 -12.99 -2.97 -3.42
C SER A 23 -11.76 -2.49 -2.64
N LEU A 24 -11.67 -1.21 -2.33
CA LEU A 24 -10.61 -0.66 -1.49
C LEU A 24 -10.73 -1.11 -0.03
N GLU A 25 -11.94 -1.23 0.52
CA GLU A 25 -12.13 -1.78 1.88
C GLU A 25 -11.69 -3.25 1.97
N ILE A 26 -12.01 -4.04 0.95
CA ILE A 26 -11.56 -5.44 0.80
C ILE A 26 -10.03 -5.48 0.70
N ALA A 27 -9.42 -4.68 -0.19
CA ALA A 27 -7.98 -4.59 -0.35
C ALA A 27 -7.28 -4.24 0.97
N ARG A 28 -7.80 -3.24 1.70
CA ARG A 28 -7.24 -2.79 2.99
C ARG A 28 -7.25 -3.92 4.01
N LYS A 29 -8.36 -4.66 4.11
CA LYS A 29 -8.49 -5.80 5.03
C LYS A 29 -7.49 -6.90 4.67
N HIS A 30 -7.35 -7.24 3.40
CA HIS A 30 -6.38 -8.26 2.96
C HIS A 30 -4.93 -7.84 3.23
N TYR A 31 -4.55 -6.59 2.94
CA TYR A 31 -3.21 -6.11 3.23
C TYR A 31 -2.93 -6.12 4.74
N ALA A 32 -3.87 -5.67 5.57
CA ALA A 32 -3.73 -5.70 7.03
C ALA A 32 -3.60 -7.14 7.57
N THR A 33 -4.40 -8.09 7.07
CA THR A 33 -4.27 -9.51 7.44
C THR A 33 -2.93 -10.08 7.00
N SER A 34 -2.48 -9.77 5.78
CA SER A 34 -1.16 -10.20 5.29
C SER A 34 -0.03 -9.66 6.16
N LEU A 35 -0.12 -8.41 6.61
CA LEU A 35 0.85 -7.80 7.52
C LEU A 35 0.84 -8.45 8.90
N LYS A 36 -0.34 -8.77 9.43
CA LYS A 36 -0.46 -9.51 10.70
C LYS A 36 0.20 -10.88 10.63
N LEU A 37 0.13 -11.57 9.49
CA LEU A 37 0.77 -12.87 9.27
C LEU A 37 2.28 -12.75 9.03
N LYS A 38 2.72 -11.71 8.31
CA LYS A 38 4.13 -11.44 8.02
C LYS A 38 4.41 -9.94 8.14
N PRO A 39 4.81 -9.44 9.32
CA PRO A 39 5.06 -8.02 9.56
C PRO A 39 6.16 -7.42 8.67
N SER A 40 7.15 -8.23 8.28
CA SER A 40 8.24 -7.83 7.38
C SER A 40 7.84 -7.73 5.91
N ASN A 41 6.58 -7.96 5.56
CA ASN A 41 6.11 -7.90 4.18
C ASN A 41 5.92 -6.43 3.72
N LEU A 42 7.01 -5.83 3.22
CA LEU A 42 7.02 -4.46 2.70
C LEU A 42 5.98 -4.22 1.60
N ARG A 43 5.67 -5.23 0.77
CA ARG A 43 4.65 -5.11 -0.27
C ARG A 43 3.26 -4.93 0.32
N SER A 44 2.95 -5.68 1.38
CA SER A 44 1.67 -5.54 2.07
C SER A 44 1.60 -4.24 2.87
N LEU A 45 2.71 -3.77 3.44
CA LEU A 45 2.79 -2.50 4.17
C LEU A 45 2.51 -1.34 3.21
N TYR A 46 3.17 -1.34 2.05
CA TYR A 46 2.95 -0.34 1.02
C TYR A 46 1.55 -0.41 0.41
N GLY A 47 1.03 -1.61 0.17
CA GLY A 47 -0.35 -1.80 -0.30
C GLY A 47 -1.39 -1.28 0.70
N LEU A 48 -1.16 -1.50 2.00
CA LEU A 48 -2.01 -0.96 3.06
C LEU A 48 -1.99 0.58 3.05
N TYR A 49 -0.80 1.18 2.97
CA TYR A 49 -0.62 2.64 2.86
C TYR A 49 -1.42 3.21 1.67
N GLN A 50 -1.18 2.70 0.46
CA GLN A 50 -1.84 3.19 -0.75
C GLN A 50 -3.36 3.08 -0.66
N THR A 51 -3.85 1.96 -0.12
CA THR A 51 -5.28 1.72 0.02
C THR A 51 -5.91 2.65 1.05
N ALA A 52 -5.24 2.92 2.18
CA ALA A 52 -5.71 3.86 3.18
C ALA A 52 -5.77 5.29 2.62
N VAL A 53 -4.72 5.75 1.92
CA VAL A 53 -4.72 7.07 1.24
C VAL A 53 -5.88 7.18 0.24
N SER A 54 -6.11 6.13 -0.55
CA SER A 54 -7.19 6.11 -1.54
C SER A 54 -8.57 6.17 -0.86
N LEU A 55 -8.79 5.36 0.19
CA LEU A 55 -10.03 5.40 0.97
C LEU A 55 -10.26 6.75 1.64
N GLY A 56 -9.23 7.40 2.18
CA GLY A 56 -9.34 8.74 2.76
C GLY A 56 -9.86 9.79 1.76
N ARG A 57 -9.64 9.58 0.47
CA ARG A 57 -10.14 10.45 -0.61
C ARG A 57 -11.56 10.10 -1.06
N HIS A 58 -11.91 8.81 -1.07
CA HIS A 58 -13.22 8.31 -1.52
C HIS A 58 -14.32 8.45 -0.46
N LEU A 59 -13.96 8.38 0.83
CA LEU A 59 -14.93 8.35 1.92
C LEU A 59 -15.49 9.74 2.24
N LYS A 60 -16.82 9.83 2.31
CA LYS A 60 -17.54 11.07 2.65
C LYS A 60 -17.60 11.34 4.17
N LYS A 61 -17.53 10.29 5.00
CA LYS A 61 -17.62 10.41 6.46
C LYS A 61 -16.29 10.83 7.07
N LYS A 62 -16.30 11.90 7.87
CA LYS A 62 -15.08 12.48 8.48
C LYS A 62 -14.32 11.48 9.35
N GLU A 63 -15.03 10.69 10.15
CA GLU A 63 -14.44 9.69 11.04
C GLU A 63 -13.74 8.59 10.24
N ALA A 64 -14.35 8.19 9.13
CA ALA A 64 -13.78 7.17 8.25
C ALA A 64 -12.53 7.70 7.52
N LYS A 65 -12.51 8.99 7.18
CA LYS A 65 -11.33 9.66 6.62
C LYS A 65 -10.17 9.73 7.63
N VAL A 66 -10.42 10.27 8.83
CA VAL A 66 -9.41 10.35 9.91
C VAL A 66 -8.82 8.98 10.25
N ARG A 67 -9.64 7.93 10.31
CA ARG A 67 -9.13 6.57 10.54
C ARG A 67 -8.16 6.10 9.46
N ASN A 68 -8.46 6.38 8.19
CA ASN A 68 -7.57 5.99 7.09
C ASN A 68 -6.31 6.87 7.02
N ASP A 69 -6.42 8.16 7.37
CA ASP A 69 -5.27 9.06 7.49
C ASP A 69 -4.31 8.55 8.58
N ASN A 70 -4.82 8.13 9.74
CA ASN A 70 -4.01 7.54 10.82
C ASN A 70 -3.32 6.25 10.38
N ILE A 71 -4.02 5.37 9.64
CA ILE A 71 -3.43 4.14 9.08
C ILE A 71 -2.31 4.50 8.10
N ALA A 72 -2.54 5.47 7.20
CA ALA A 72 -1.54 5.90 6.24
C ALA A 72 -0.30 6.48 6.93
N GLN A 73 -0.48 7.33 7.94
CA GLN A 73 0.60 7.89 8.74
C GLN A 73 1.42 6.79 9.44
N TRP A 74 0.75 5.83 10.08
CA TRP A 74 1.44 4.70 10.71
C TRP A 74 2.25 3.89 9.69
N CYS A 75 1.66 3.56 8.53
CA CYS A 75 2.38 2.82 7.50
C CYS A 75 3.60 3.59 6.99
N MET A 76 3.49 4.92 6.84
CA MET A 76 4.58 5.77 6.39
C MET A 76 5.75 5.75 7.39
N SER A 77 5.47 5.86 8.69
CA SER A 77 6.51 5.78 9.73
C SER A 77 7.26 4.45 9.67
N GLN A 78 6.54 3.33 9.51
CA GLN A 78 7.14 1.99 9.41
C GLN A 78 7.97 1.81 8.13
N LEU A 79 7.52 2.38 7.01
CA LEU A 79 8.28 2.36 5.75
C LEU A 79 9.56 3.18 5.87
N LEU A 80 9.51 4.35 6.50
CA LEU A 80 10.66 5.21 6.70
C LEU A 80 11.71 4.53 7.61
N GLU A 81 11.27 3.97 8.74
CA GLU A 81 12.12 3.21 9.65
C GLU A 81 12.81 2.05 8.92
N THR A 82 12.04 1.25 8.19
CA THR A 82 12.58 0.13 7.41
C THR A 82 13.57 0.62 6.35
N TYR A 83 13.28 1.72 5.67
CA TYR A 83 14.17 2.27 4.64
C TYR A 83 15.46 2.80 5.25
N GLN A 84 15.40 3.48 6.39
CA GLN A 84 16.57 4.00 7.10
C GLN A 84 17.50 2.88 7.57
N GLU A 85 16.95 1.80 8.12
CA GLU A 85 17.72 0.63 8.55
C GLU A 85 18.39 -0.10 7.38
N ASN A 86 17.74 -0.12 6.21
CA ASN A 86 18.21 -0.85 5.03
C ASN A 86 18.85 0.06 3.96
N CYS A 87 19.13 1.33 4.30
CA CYS A 87 19.62 2.31 3.36
C CYS A 87 21.02 1.93 2.86
N ASN A 88 21.15 1.72 1.55
CA ASN A 88 22.42 1.41 0.90
C ASN A 88 22.89 2.61 0.06
N MET A 89 24.11 3.07 0.31
CA MET A 89 24.75 4.17 -0.44
C MET A 89 24.77 3.92 -1.96
N GLU A 90 24.86 2.68 -2.42
CA GLU A 90 24.77 2.35 -3.85
C GLU A 90 23.36 2.55 -4.42
N GLN A 91 22.31 2.29 -3.64
CA GLN A 91 20.94 2.57 -4.06
C GLN A 91 20.71 4.07 -4.21
N LEU A 92 21.27 4.89 -3.32
CA LEU A 92 21.17 6.34 -3.41
C LEU A 92 21.80 6.87 -4.71
N LYS A 93 22.98 6.38 -5.09
CA LYS A 93 23.62 6.75 -6.37
C LYS A 93 22.77 6.39 -7.59
N VAL A 94 22.10 5.23 -7.56
CA VAL A 94 21.17 4.82 -8.64
C VAL A 94 19.97 5.76 -8.70
N LEU A 95 19.38 6.13 -7.55
CA LEU A 95 18.26 7.06 -7.49
C LEU A 95 18.67 8.47 -7.95
N GLU A 96 19.83 8.95 -7.54
CA GLU A 96 20.40 10.23 -8.00
C GLU A 96 20.54 10.25 -9.53
N ASN A 97 20.94 9.13 -10.14
CA ASN A 97 21.00 9.04 -11.60
C ASN A 97 19.62 9.14 -12.27
N PHE A 98 18.56 8.60 -11.68
CA PHE A 98 17.20 8.78 -12.20
C PHE A 98 16.67 10.21 -12.07
N LEU A 99 17.17 10.96 -11.09
CA LEU A 99 16.80 12.36 -10.87
C LEU A 99 17.58 13.33 -11.77
N LYS A 100 18.66 12.87 -12.40
CA LYS A 100 19.40 13.71 -13.36
C LYS A 100 18.52 13.98 -14.58
N PRO A 101 18.42 15.24 -15.03
CA PRO A 101 17.72 15.56 -16.26
C PRO A 101 18.37 14.82 -17.45
N PRO A 102 17.60 14.41 -18.47
CA PRO A 102 18.15 13.72 -19.63
C PRO A 102 19.24 14.59 -20.28
N SER A 103 20.42 14.01 -20.51
CA SER A 103 21.49 14.66 -21.25
C SER A 103 21.00 15.05 -22.63
N LYS A 104 21.23 16.31 -23.01
CA LYS A 104 20.87 16.87 -24.32
C LYS A 104 21.60 16.17 -25.46
#